data_AF-A0A380JDD1-F1
#
_entry.id   AF-A0A380JDD1-F1
#
_cell.length_a   1.000
_cell.length_b   1.000
_cell.length_c   1.000
_cell.angle_alpha   90.00
_cell.angle_beta   90.00
_cell.angle_gamma   90.00
#
_symmetry.space_group_name_H-M   'P 1'
#
loop_
_entity.id
_entity.type
_entity.pdbx_description
1 polymer ?
#
loop_
_entity_poly.entity_id
_entity_poly.type
_entity_poly.pdbx_seq_one_letter_code
_entity_poly.pdbx_strand_id
1 'polypeptide(L)'
;MISFLLTALAYILLTISASQFLLSIPVPMLLLLLYVIPLIINFIVQLLQEKRFRLMSSLILPSFSLLYYLGFSYLTSSTGTWSQFIQANEFSNSQMSLNITTNLFASSQLIFVGLLFYGISLATVIISNKVNAKEGEKKYA
;
A
#
# COMPACT_ATOMS: atom_id res chain seq x y z
N MET A 1 -6.12 -16.73 -10.45
CA MET A 1 -4.71 -17.13 -10.22
C MET A 1 -3.73 -16.24 -10.97
N ILE A 2 -3.84 -16.10 -12.29
CA ILE A 2 -2.96 -15.19 -13.09
C ILE A 2 -2.94 -13.75 -12.57
N SER A 3 -4.09 -13.20 -12.14
CA SER A 3 -4.18 -11.86 -11.54
C SER A 3 -3.29 -11.69 -10.31
N PHE A 4 -3.20 -12.70 -9.44
CA PHE A 4 -2.33 -12.66 -8.25
C PHE A 4 -0.85 -12.74 -8.62
N LEU A 5 -0.48 -13.56 -9.61
CA LEU A 5 0.89 -13.66 -10.08
C LEU A 5 1.36 -12.35 -10.72
N LEU A 6 0.54 -11.74 -11.57
CA LEU A 6 0.82 -10.42 -12.14
C LEU A 6 0.93 -9.34 -11.07
N THR A 7 0.08 -9.39 -10.04
CA THR A 7 0.12 -8.46 -8.91
C THR A 7 1.43 -8.60 -8.13
N ALA A 8 1.85 -9.84 -7.84
CA ALA A 8 3.12 -10.10 -7.17
C ALA A 8 4.31 -9.58 -7.97
N LEU A 9 4.35 -9.83 -9.29
CA LEU A 9 5.38 -9.30 -10.18
C LEU A 9 5.39 -7.77 -10.20
N ALA A 10 4.21 -7.13 -10.26
CA ALA A 10 4.10 -5.68 -10.20
C ALA A 10 4.66 -5.11 -8.89
N TYR A 11 4.38 -5.75 -7.75
CA TYR A 11 4.93 -5.32 -6.46
C TYR A 11 6.45 -5.54 -6.33
N ILE A 12 6.98 -6.61 -6.92
CA ILE A 12 8.44 -6.83 -6.98
C ILE A 12 9.10 -5.71 -7.80
N LEU A 13 8.56 -5.42 -8.98
CA LEU A 13 9.08 -4.34 -9.84
C LEU A 13 8.97 -2.97 -9.16
N LEU A 14 7.84 -2.70 -8.50
CA LEU A 14 7.66 -1.49 -7.69
C LEU A 14 8.69 -1.40 -6.57
N THR A 15 8.93 -2.49 -5.84
CA THR A 15 9.93 -2.54 -4.76
C THR A 15 11.31 -2.14 -5.27
N ILE A 16 11.75 -2.77 -6.36
CA ILE A 16 13.06 -2.52 -6.96
C ILE A 16 13.14 -1.08 -7.46
N SER A 17 12.15 -0.64 -8.24
CA SER A 17 12.15 0.70 -8.84
C SER A 17 12.13 1.80 -7.78
N ALA A 18 11.25 1.67 -6.78
CA ALA A 18 11.14 2.60 -5.68
C ALA A 18 12.44 2.73 -4.89
N SER A 19 13.11 1.60 -4.64
CA SER A 19 14.36 1.58 -3.89
C SER A 19 15.50 2.22 -4.68
N GLN A 20 15.57 1.97 -5.99
CA GLN A 20 16.62 2.50 -6.87
C GLN A 20 16.48 4.01 -7.13
N PHE A 21 15.25 4.50 -7.28
CA PHE A 21 14.99 5.91 -7.58
C PHE A 21 14.68 6.77 -6.35
N LEU A 22 14.83 6.22 -5.13
CA LEU A 22 14.43 6.88 -3.88
C LEU A 22 14.99 8.30 -3.72
N LEU A 23 16.27 8.52 -4.04
CA LEU A 23 16.92 9.83 -3.87
C LEU A 23 16.48 10.86 -4.92
N SER A 24 15.85 10.42 -6.00
CA SER A 24 15.41 11.27 -7.11
C SER A 24 13.92 11.63 -7.02
N ILE A 25 13.19 11.06 -6.06
CA ILE A 25 11.75 11.32 -5.88
C ILE A 25 11.50 12.29 -4.73
N PRO A 26 10.56 13.24 -4.87
CA PRO A 26 10.18 14.13 -3.78
C PRO A 26 9.33 13.39 -2.74
N VAL A 27 9.33 13.85 -1.48
CA VAL A 27 8.60 13.24 -0.36
C VAL A 27 7.12 12.93 -0.68
N PRO A 28 6.32 13.84 -1.30
CA PRO A 28 4.92 13.53 -1.61
C PRO A 28 4.77 12.34 -2.58
N MET A 29 5.69 12.22 -3.54
CA MET A 29 5.67 11.11 -4.50
C MET A 29 6.01 9.78 -3.81
N LEU A 30 6.94 9.79 -2.86
CA LEU A 30 7.21 8.64 -2.02
C LEU A 30 5.97 8.20 -1.22
N LEU A 31 5.24 9.13 -0.61
CA LEU A 31 4.02 8.81 0.14
C LEU A 31 2.95 8.16 -0.75
N LEU A 32 2.76 8.71 -1.96
CA LEU A 32 1.85 8.11 -2.94
C LEU A 32 2.29 6.69 -3.28
N LEU A 33 3.59 6.51 -3.51
CA LEU A 33 4.13 5.24 -3.95
C LEU A 33 4.11 4.17 -2.86
N LEU A 34 4.38 4.53 -1.61
CA LEU A 34 4.36 3.59 -0.48
C LEU A 34 2.95 3.27 0.01
N TYR A 35 2.03 4.23 0.01
CA TYR A 35 0.74 4.07 0.69
C TYR A 35 -0.46 4.06 -0.26
N VAL A 36 -0.46 4.86 -1.32
CA VAL A 36 -1.63 5.05 -2.18
C VAL A 36 -1.64 4.10 -3.38
N ILE A 37 -0.52 3.96 -4.08
CA ILE A 37 -0.40 3.07 -5.25
C ILE A 37 -0.76 1.61 -4.88
N PRO A 38 -0.29 1.03 -3.75
CA PRO A 38 -0.68 -0.32 -3.38
C PRO A 38 -2.19 -0.48 -3.17
N LEU A 39 -2.85 0.54 -2.59
CA LEU A 39 -4.30 0.54 -2.42
C LEU A 39 -5.04 0.56 -3.76
N ILE A 40 -4.56 1.38 -4.71
CA ILE A 40 -5.13 1.44 -6.06
C ILE A 40 -4.98 0.09 -6.78
N ILE A 41 -3.79 -0.51 -6.74
CA ILE A 41 -3.53 -1.81 -7.35
C ILE A 41 -4.45 -2.87 -6.74
N ASN A 42 -4.52 -2.93 -5.41
CA ASN A 42 -5.40 -3.88 -4.72
C ASN A 42 -6.85 -3.70 -5.11
N PHE A 43 -7.32 -2.46 -5.15
CA PHE A 43 -8.69 -2.13 -5.53
C PHE A 43 -9.02 -2.57 -6.97
N ILE A 44 -8.16 -2.23 -7.94
CA ILE A 44 -8.35 -2.62 -9.35
C ILE A 44 -8.37 -4.15 -9.48
N VAL A 45 -7.41 -4.84 -8.88
CA VAL A 45 -7.34 -6.30 -8.96
C VAL A 45 -8.57 -6.93 -8.31
N GLN A 46 -9.04 -6.37 -7.20
CA GLN A 46 -10.24 -6.85 -6.50
C GLN A 46 -11.52 -6.63 -7.31
N LEU A 47 -11.64 -5.55 -8.08
CA LEU A 47 -12.77 -5.32 -8.99
C LEU A 47 -12.83 -6.37 -10.12
N LEU A 48 -11.65 -6.78 -10.62
CA LEU A 48 -11.53 -7.77 -11.69
C LEU A 48 -11.77 -9.21 -11.22
N GLN A 49 -11.86 -9.45 -9.91
CA GLN A 49 -12.08 -10.79 -9.35
C GLN A 49 -13.56 -11.18 -9.34
N GLU A 50 -13.81 -12.47 -9.60
CA GLU A 50 -15.14 -13.05 -9.47
C GLU A 50 -15.68 -12.87 -8.04
N LYS A 51 -16.99 -12.68 -7.90
CA LYS A 51 -17.64 -12.42 -6.59
C LYS A 51 -17.26 -13.45 -5.52
N ARG A 52 -17.15 -14.74 -5.88
CA ARG A 52 -16.78 -15.84 -4.96
C ARG A 52 -15.36 -15.68 -4.37
N PHE A 53 -14.45 -14.99 -5.05
CA PHE A 53 -13.07 -14.82 -4.61
C PHE A 53 -12.81 -13.47 -3.95
N ARG A 54 -13.78 -12.53 -3.95
CA ARG A 54 -13.55 -11.15 -3.44
C ARG A 54 -13.13 -11.09 -1.99
N LEU A 55 -13.69 -11.95 -1.13
CA LEU A 55 -13.30 -12.04 0.28
C LEU A 55 -11.87 -12.56 0.42
N MET A 56 -11.51 -13.62 -0.31
CA MET A 56 -10.15 -14.16 -0.32
C MET A 56 -9.14 -13.11 -0.85
N SER A 57 -9.49 -12.43 -1.94
CA SER A 57 -8.69 -11.34 -2.49
C SER A 57 -8.50 -10.18 -1.51
N SER A 58 -9.49 -9.87 -0.67
CA SER A 58 -9.37 -8.82 0.34
C SER A 58 -8.40 -9.13 1.48
N LEU A 59 -7.93 -10.37 1.57
CA LEU A 59 -6.89 -10.78 2.53
C LEU A 59 -5.54 -10.95 1.83
N ILE A 60 -5.53 -11.56 0.63
CA ILE A 60 -4.28 -11.83 -0.10
C ILE A 60 -3.65 -10.56 -0.67
N LEU A 61 -4.44 -9.66 -1.26
CA LEU A 61 -3.89 -8.46 -1.91
C LEU A 61 -3.20 -7.51 -0.90
N PRO A 62 -3.80 -7.22 0.27
CA PRO A 62 -3.10 -6.48 1.32
C PRO A 62 -1.81 -7.13 1.80
N SER A 63 -1.72 -8.47 1.83
CA SER A 63 -0.49 -9.17 2.17
C SER A 63 0.62 -8.84 1.18
N PHE A 64 0.33 -8.79 -0.13
CA PHE A 64 1.34 -8.41 -1.13
C PHE A 64 1.76 -6.95 -1.00
N SER A 65 0.85 -6.03 -0.71
CA SER A 65 1.20 -4.63 -0.42
C SER A 65 2.09 -4.50 0.81
N LEU A 66 1.81 -5.29 1.85
CA LEU A 66 2.60 -5.31 3.07
C LEU A 66 4.00 -5.88 2.80
N LEU A 67 4.11 -6.96 2.01
CA LEU A 67 5.40 -7.49 1.57
C LEU A 67 6.18 -6.49 0.70
N TYR A 68 5.49 -5.73 -0.15
CA TYR A 68 6.09 -4.62 -0.90
C TYR A 68 6.67 -3.57 0.05
N TYR A 69 5.90 -3.13 1.05
CA TYR A 69 6.37 -2.15 2.04
C TYR A 69 7.58 -2.68 2.82
N LEU A 70 7.52 -3.94 3.29
CA LEU A 70 8.62 -4.59 4.00
C LEU A 70 9.85 -4.75 3.12
N GLY A 71 9.67 -5.15 1.85
CA GLY A 71 10.75 -5.30 0.89
C GLY A 71 11.43 -3.97 0.59
N PHE A 72 10.66 -2.91 0.35
CA PHE A 72 11.19 -1.55 0.18
C PHE A 72 11.95 -1.09 1.43
N SER A 73 11.34 -1.28 2.61
CA SER A 73 11.93 -0.87 3.89
C SER A 73 13.24 -1.61 4.16
N TYR A 74 13.29 -2.91 3.87
CA TYR A 74 14.47 -3.73 4.04
C TYR A 74 15.60 -3.30 3.11
N LEU A 75 15.31 -3.15 1.81
CA LEU A 75 16.31 -2.77 0.83
C LEU A 75 16.88 -1.38 1.15
N THR A 76 16.02 -0.38 1.32
CA THR A 76 16.46 1.01 1.54
C THR A 76 17.15 1.23 2.88
N SER A 77 16.77 0.46 3.92
CA SER A 77 17.47 0.50 5.22
C SER A 77 18.83 -0.21 5.14
N SER A 78 18.90 -1.38 4.48
CA SER A 78 20.15 -2.14 4.39
C SER A 78 21.21 -1.46 3.54
N THR A 79 20.83 -0.73 2.49
CA THR A 79 21.75 0.04 1.65
C THR A 79 22.10 1.42 2.23
N GLY A 80 21.45 1.83 3.32
CA GLY A 80 21.58 3.19 3.90
C GLY A 80 20.91 4.29 3.09
N THR A 81 20.27 3.97 1.95
CA THR A 81 19.60 4.93 1.07
C THR A 81 18.45 5.64 1.80
N TRP A 82 17.77 4.97 2.72
CA TRP A 82 16.74 5.59 3.55
C TRP A 82 17.30 6.74 4.41
N SER A 83 18.45 6.52 5.05
CA SER A 83 19.11 7.56 5.87
C SER A 83 19.52 8.77 5.02
N GLN A 84 20.06 8.52 3.82
CA GLN A 84 20.40 9.59 2.88
C GLN A 84 19.17 10.38 2.42
N PHE A 85 18.07 9.68 2.15
CA PHE A 85 16.81 10.32 1.77
C PHE A 85 16.28 11.26 2.87
N ILE A 86 16.31 10.82 4.13
CA ILE A 86 15.93 11.62 5.29
C ILE A 86 16.79 12.88 5.35
N GLN A 87 18.12 12.73 5.33
CA GLN A 87 19.04 13.87 5.42
C GLN A 87 18.84 14.90 4.30
N ALA A 88 18.47 14.44 3.10
CA ALA A 88 18.24 15.31 1.96
C ALA A 88 16.90 16.06 2.00
N ASN A 89 15.91 15.57 2.77
CA ASN A 89 14.53 16.07 2.73
C ASN A 89 14.00 16.56 4.08
N GLU A 90 14.63 16.23 5.19
CA GLU A 90 14.32 16.83 6.48
C GLU A 90 14.78 18.28 6.50
N PHE A 91 13.84 19.18 6.74
CA PHE A 91 14.12 20.57 7.01
C PHE A 91 13.26 21.05 8.16
N SER A 92 13.84 21.89 9.00
CA SER A 92 13.16 22.55 10.11
C SER A 92 13.44 24.04 10.00
N ASN A 93 12.37 24.82 9.78
CA ASN A 93 12.43 26.28 9.87
C ASN A 93 11.42 26.78 10.91
N SER A 94 11.38 28.09 11.15
CA SER A 94 10.52 28.71 12.17
C SER A 94 9.01 28.58 11.92
N GLN A 95 8.58 28.08 10.76
CA GLN A 95 7.18 27.95 10.36
C GLN A 95 6.74 26.51 10.09
N MET A 96 7.65 25.63 9.67
CA MET A 96 7.36 24.26 9.28
C MET A 96 8.57 23.36 9.55
N SER A 97 8.30 22.21 10.17
CA SER A 97 9.26 21.12 10.32
C SER A 97 8.71 19.88 9.64
N LEU A 98 9.50 19.30 8.73
CA LEU A 98 9.20 18.01 8.14
C LEU A 98 10.09 16.96 8.81
N ASN A 99 9.48 16.08 9.60
CA ASN A 99 10.15 14.99 10.30
C ASN A 99 9.78 13.67 9.62
N ILE A 100 10.78 12.93 9.15
CA ILE A 100 10.61 11.67 8.45
C ILE A 100 11.01 10.53 9.39
N THR A 101 10.20 9.48 9.47
CA THR A 101 10.51 8.35 10.35
C THR A 101 11.88 7.76 10.03
N THR A 102 12.75 7.72 11.03
CA THR A 102 14.09 7.14 10.88
C THR A 102 14.06 5.61 10.76
N ASN A 103 13.00 4.98 11.28
CA ASN A 103 12.82 3.55 11.26
C ASN A 103 11.48 3.14 10.61
N LEU A 104 11.55 2.63 9.38
CA LEU A 104 10.39 2.10 8.66
C LEU A 104 9.82 0.81 9.28
N PHE A 105 10.60 0.10 10.10
CA PHE A 105 10.18 -1.09 10.84
C PHE A 105 9.67 -0.79 12.25
N ALA A 106 9.50 0.49 12.61
CA ALA A 106 8.89 0.85 13.88
C ALA A 106 7.51 0.18 14.03
N SER A 107 7.21 -0.38 15.21
CA SER A 107 5.97 -1.15 15.42
C SER A 107 4.72 -0.32 15.12
N SER A 108 4.71 0.96 15.48
CA SER A 108 3.63 1.90 15.16
C SER A 108 3.41 2.04 13.65
N GLN A 109 4.50 2.12 12.89
CA GLN A 109 4.49 2.22 11.44
C GLN A 109 3.96 0.94 10.79
N LEU A 110 4.41 -0.23 11.25
CA LEU A 110 3.94 -1.52 10.75
C LEU A 110 2.45 -1.73 11.05
N ILE A 111 1.99 -1.37 12.25
CA ILE A 111 0.56 -1.41 12.61
C ILE A 111 -0.24 -0.46 11.71
N PHE A 112 0.24 0.76 11.50
CA PHE A 112 -0.40 1.73 10.61
C PHE A 112 -0.55 1.18 9.18
N VAL A 113 0.53 0.67 8.59
CA VAL A 113 0.52 0.12 7.23
C VAL A 113 -0.39 -1.11 7.13
N GLY A 114 -0.34 -2.00 8.12
CA GLY A 114 -1.24 -3.15 8.21
C GLY A 114 -2.71 -2.74 8.24
N LEU A 115 -3.07 -1.81 9.14
CA LEU A 115 -4.43 -1.28 9.22
C LEU A 115 -4.85 -0.56 7.94
N LEU A 116 -3.95 0.19 7.31
CA LEU A 116 -4.24 0.90 6.07
C LEU A 116 -4.60 -0.07 4.94
N PHE A 117 -3.73 -1.06 4.68
CA PHE A 117 -3.93 -1.98 3.56
C PHE A 117 -5.07 -2.97 3.79
N TYR A 118 -5.12 -3.61 4.97
CA TYR A 118 -6.20 -4.55 5.27
C TYR A 118 -7.53 -3.84 5.54
N GLY A 119 -7.50 -2.74 6.29
CA GLY A 119 -8.70 -1.99 6.64
C GLY A 119 -9.43 -1.49 5.40
N ILE A 120 -8.72 -0.88 4.44
CA ILE A 120 -9.34 -0.39 3.21
C ILE A 120 -9.86 -1.55 2.34
N SER A 121 -9.09 -2.64 2.21
CA SER A 121 -9.52 -3.77 1.38
C SER A 121 -10.74 -4.50 1.94
N LEU A 122 -10.79 -4.69 3.27
CA LEU A 122 -11.95 -5.26 3.95
C LEU A 122 -13.17 -4.33 3.93
N ALA A 123 -12.97 -3.03 4.18
CA ALA A 123 -14.04 -2.05 4.09
C ALA A 123 -14.69 -2.05 2.70
N THR A 124 -13.88 -2.17 1.65
CA THR A 124 -14.35 -2.26 0.26
C THR A 124 -15.29 -3.45 0.05
N VAL A 125 -14.94 -4.64 0.57
CA VAL A 125 -15.81 -5.83 0.49
C VAL A 125 -17.10 -5.63 1.27
N ILE A 126 -17.00 -5.13 2.51
CA ILE A 126 -18.16 -4.93 3.39
C ILE A 126 -19.15 -3.96 2.75
N ILE A 127 -18.66 -2.83 2.22
CA ILE A 127 -19.49 -1.83 1.54
C ILE A 127 -20.12 -2.43 0.29
N SER A 128 -19.32 -3.10 -0.56
CA SER A 128 -19.82 -3.76 -1.77
C SER A 128 -20.93 -4.76 -1.45
N ASN A 129 -20.76 -5.59 -0.41
CA ASN A 129 -21.78 -6.59 -0.04
C ASN A 129 -23.07 -5.93 0.46
N LYS A 130 -22.97 -4.87 1.26
CA LYS A 130 -24.13 -4.11 1.73
C LYS A 130 -24.91 -3.43 0.59
N VAL A 131 -24.21 -2.87 -0.39
CA VAL A 131 -24.85 -2.22 -1.55
C VAL A 131 -25.61 -3.24 -2.40
N ASN A 132 -25.00 -4.40 -2.70
CA ASN A 132 -25.66 -5.46 -3.47
C ASN A 132 -26.91 -6.03 -2.75
N ALA A 133 -26.89 -6.15 -1.43
CA ALA A 133 -28.04 -6.62 -0.66
C ALA A 133 -29.25 -5.68 -0.79
N LYS A 134 -29.01 -4.36 -0.68
CA LYS A 134 -30.06 -3.33 -0.84
C LYS A 134 -30.64 -3.27 -2.25
N GLU A 135 -29.83 -3.51 -3.29
CA GLU A 135 -30.33 -3.60 -4.66
C GLU A 135 -31.17 -4.85 -4.91
N GLY A 136 -30.83 -5.97 -4.26
CA GLY A 136 -31.63 -7.19 -4.28
C GLY A 136 -33.03 -6.94 -3.73
N GLU A 137 -33.14 -6.36 -2.53
CA GLU A 137 -34.43 -6.05 -1.89
C GLU A 137 -35.32 -5.15 -2.76
N LYS A 138 -34.74 -4.14 -3.44
CA LYS A 138 -35.49 -3.25 -4.35
C LYS A 138 -35.99 -3.92 -5.63
N LYS A 139 -35.39 -5.03 -6.07
CA LYS A 139 -35.85 -5.74 -7.28
C LYS A 139 -37.02 -6.68 -7.02
N TYR A 140 -37.31 -6.99 -5.75
CA TYR A 140 -38.36 -7.92 -5.34
C TYR A 140 -39.46 -7.24 -4.50
N ALA A 141 -39.44 -5.90 -4.41
CA ALA A 141 -40.49 -5.06 -3.82
C ALA A 141 -41.29 -4.36 -4.92
#